data_AF-A0A3M7DSY5-F1
#
_entry.id   AF-A0A3M7DSY5-F1
#
_cell.length_a   1.000
_cell.length_b   1.000
_cell.length_c   1.000
_cell.angle_alpha   90.00
_cell.angle_beta   90.00
_cell.angle_gamma   90.00
#
_symmetry.space_group_name_H-M   'P 1'
#
loop_
_entity.id
_entity.type
_entity.pdbx_description
1 polymer ?
#
loop_
_entity_poly.entity_id
_entity_poly.type
_entity_poly.pdbx_seq_one_letter_code
_entity_poly.pdbx_strand_id
1 'polypeptide(L)'
;MLSHNDGAVPSDSTGSTATSAAATNPSFSNYQGFSSGSSNFSPPPAATSGAMDHPNSFPNNYNLNRRTSVSAESLAPASADDSNWKAPQYPKTADQVSRLRAAVSHNFLFSHLDDEQSAQVLGALQERKVPAKDVRVIVQGDAGDYFYVVESGNFDIYVSKTGRVEPGGPEGMGSKVASSGPGTSFGELALMYNAPRAATVVSTEPSVVWQLDRITFRRILMDSAFQRRRMYESFLEEVPLLSGLTPYERSKIADALETHKYPANTTIIKEGDVGDKFYILESGEAAAHKRGQEDKPLKTYGKGDYFGELALLDDKPRAASVTSTSEVKVATLGKDGFQRLLGPVEGIMRRDDPSKTAGHLETSADPLR
;
A
#
# COMPACT_ATOMS: atom_id res chain seq x y z
N MET A 1 -57.64 50.88 15.66
CA MET A 1 -57.94 50.08 16.87
C MET A 1 -56.73 50.15 17.78
N LEU A 2 -57.01 50.42 19.06
CA LEU A 2 -56.12 50.54 20.24
C LEU A 2 -55.11 49.36 20.35
N SER A 3 -53.96 49.36 21.04
CA SER A 3 -53.35 50.10 22.17
C SER A 3 -51.83 49.75 22.19
N HIS A 4 -50.86 50.62 22.56
CA HIS A 4 -50.26 50.83 23.92
C HIS A 4 -50.08 49.52 24.74
N ASN A 5 -48.99 49.20 25.46
CA ASN A 5 -48.06 50.04 26.22
C ASN A 5 -46.79 49.25 26.68
N ASP A 6 -45.81 50.01 27.15
CA ASP A 6 -44.55 49.72 27.85
C ASP A 6 -44.53 48.67 28.98
N GLY A 7 -43.31 48.20 29.31
CA GLY A 7 -42.87 48.29 30.72
C GLY A 7 -42.04 47.15 31.33
N ALA A 8 -40.75 47.46 31.55
CA ALA A 8 -39.98 47.25 32.79
C ALA A 8 -39.42 45.86 33.20
N VAL A 9 -38.12 45.91 33.53
CA VAL A 9 -37.32 45.00 34.37
C VAL A 9 -37.54 45.36 35.85
N PRO A 10 -37.47 44.40 36.80
CA PRO A 10 -36.36 44.42 37.77
C PRO A 10 -35.82 43.03 38.21
N SER A 11 -34.59 43.08 38.73
CA SER A 11 -33.85 42.18 39.64
C SER A 11 -34.65 41.90 40.95
N ASP A 12 -34.36 40.96 41.88
CA ASP A 12 -33.15 40.25 42.29
C ASP A 12 -33.49 39.10 43.30
N SER A 13 -32.53 38.18 43.47
CA SER A 13 -32.16 37.41 44.68
C SER A 13 -33.08 36.39 45.37
N THR A 14 -32.61 35.14 45.43
CA THR A 14 -32.29 34.28 46.61
C THR A 14 -31.68 32.98 46.02
N GLY A 15 -30.56 32.37 46.41
CA GLY A 15 -29.75 32.39 47.61
C GLY A 15 -29.63 30.95 48.14
N SER A 16 -28.62 30.16 47.72
CA SER A 16 -28.14 29.00 48.50
C SER A 16 -26.75 28.51 48.04
N THR A 17 -25.95 28.21 49.05
CA THR A 17 -24.51 27.98 49.15
C THR A 17 -24.10 26.53 48.82
N ALA A 18 -22.87 26.30 48.33
CA ALA A 18 -21.85 25.43 48.98
C ALA A 18 -20.81 24.80 48.02
N THR A 19 -19.55 25.25 48.21
CA THR A 19 -18.28 24.51 48.27
C THR A 19 -17.80 23.57 47.15
N SER A 20 -16.60 23.92 46.68
CA SER A 20 -15.62 23.17 45.89
C SER A 20 -14.95 22.01 46.64
N ALA A 21 -14.70 20.89 45.96
CA ALA A 21 -13.66 19.93 46.31
C ALA A 21 -13.09 19.27 45.05
N ALA A 22 -11.76 19.26 44.95
CA ALA A 22 -10.97 18.59 43.93
C ALA A 22 -10.92 17.07 44.19
N ALA A 23 -10.90 16.27 43.12
CA ALA A 23 -10.73 14.82 43.19
C ALA A 23 -9.57 14.36 42.30
N THR A 24 -8.61 13.74 42.95
CA THR A 24 -7.38 13.09 42.48
C THR A 24 -7.65 11.71 41.87
N ASN A 25 -6.89 11.36 40.82
CA ASN A 25 -6.83 10.03 40.21
C ASN A 25 -6.31 8.94 41.19
N PRO A 26 -6.88 7.72 41.19
CA PRO A 26 -6.34 6.62 41.98
C PRO A 26 -5.34 5.77 41.19
N SER A 27 -4.19 5.54 41.82
CA SER A 27 -3.21 4.52 41.50
C SER A 27 -3.76 3.12 41.80
N PHE A 28 -3.53 2.16 40.90
CA PHE A 28 -3.71 0.73 41.18
C PHE A 28 -2.36 0.08 41.46
N SER A 29 -2.27 -0.54 42.64
CA SER A 29 -1.14 -1.36 43.09
C SER A 29 -1.49 -2.85 43.03
N ASN A 30 -0.51 -3.62 42.54
CA ASN A 30 -0.05 -4.94 43.01
C ASN A 30 -0.93 -6.20 42.85
N TYR A 31 -0.41 -7.18 42.09
CA TYR A 31 -0.60 -8.61 42.34
C TYR A 31 0.69 -9.38 42.03
N GLN A 32 1.04 -10.32 42.91
CA GLN A 32 2.37 -10.91 43.09
C GLN A 32 2.32 -12.44 42.89
N GLY A 33 3.36 -13.01 42.26
CA GLY A 33 3.76 -14.42 42.42
C GLY A 33 4.22 -15.15 41.15
N PHE A 34 5.54 -15.44 41.03
CA PHE A 34 6.10 -16.80 41.05
C PHE A 34 7.66 -16.78 41.07
N SER A 35 8.17 -17.67 41.94
CA SER A 35 9.50 -18.13 42.35
C SER A 35 10.73 -18.13 41.39
N SER A 36 11.89 -17.82 42.03
CA SER A 36 13.26 -18.41 41.98
C SER A 36 14.14 -18.37 40.72
N GLY A 37 15.29 -17.69 40.86
CA GLY A 37 16.51 -17.88 40.06
C GLY A 37 17.60 -16.86 40.40
N SER A 38 18.57 -17.26 41.24
CA SER A 38 19.70 -16.44 41.72
C SER A 38 20.71 -16.10 40.61
N SER A 39 21.05 -14.81 40.45
CA SER A 39 22.41 -14.38 40.08
C SER A 39 22.66 -12.91 40.46
N ASN A 40 23.82 -12.67 41.08
CA ASN A 40 24.31 -11.40 41.63
C ASN A 40 24.43 -10.28 40.59
N PHE A 41 23.94 -9.07 40.92
CA PHE A 41 24.47 -7.83 40.37
C PHE A 41 24.39 -6.68 41.39
N SER A 42 25.53 -6.12 41.77
CA SER A 42 25.64 -4.94 42.64
C SER A 42 25.59 -3.65 41.81
N PRO A 43 24.93 -2.57 42.30
CA PRO A 43 24.89 -1.28 41.60
C PRO A 43 26.20 -0.49 41.76
N PRO A 44 26.60 0.34 40.78
CA PRO A 44 27.82 1.13 40.88
C PRO A 44 27.62 2.36 41.80
N PRO A 45 28.70 2.87 42.42
CA PRO A 45 28.64 3.97 43.37
C PRO A 45 28.46 5.32 42.70
N ALA A 46 27.75 6.22 43.39
CA ALA A 46 27.58 7.62 42.99
C ALA A 46 28.94 8.36 43.02
N ALA A 47 29.34 8.93 41.89
CA ALA A 47 30.57 9.68 41.76
C ALA A 47 30.40 11.12 42.30
N THR A 48 31.18 11.41 43.33
CA THR A 48 31.38 12.72 43.94
C THR A 48 32.24 13.62 43.04
N SER A 49 32.03 14.92 43.16
CA SER A 49 32.77 16.00 42.50
C SER A 49 34.23 16.09 42.97
N GLY A 50 35.19 16.21 42.03
CA GLY A 50 36.56 16.63 42.35
C GLY A 50 37.63 16.33 41.29
N ALA A 51 37.86 17.30 40.40
CA ALA A 51 39.07 17.65 39.64
C ALA A 51 40.21 16.63 39.39
N MET A 52 40.52 16.36 38.11
CA MET A 52 41.86 16.53 37.52
C MET A 52 41.81 16.52 35.98
N ASP A 53 42.77 17.27 35.42
CA ASP A 53 43.17 17.62 34.06
C ASP A 53 42.70 16.81 32.82
N HIS A 54 42.51 17.60 31.75
CA HIS A 54 42.06 17.30 30.38
C HIS A 54 42.29 15.88 29.82
N PRO A 55 41.24 15.30 29.21
CA PRO A 55 41.40 14.83 27.83
C PRO A 55 40.17 15.07 26.95
N ASN A 56 40.40 15.55 25.72
CA ASN A 56 39.45 15.55 24.59
C ASN A 56 38.08 16.17 24.87
N SER A 57 38.00 17.51 24.86
CA SER A 57 36.73 18.15 24.47
C SER A 57 36.41 17.67 23.06
N PHE A 58 35.38 16.85 22.90
CA PHE A 58 34.86 16.49 21.58
C PHE A 58 34.68 17.79 20.78
N PRO A 59 35.14 17.86 19.52
CA PRO A 59 34.90 19.03 18.69
C PRO A 59 33.41 19.35 18.71
N ASN A 60 33.04 20.63 18.81
CA ASN A 60 31.64 21.09 18.77
C ASN A 60 30.85 20.60 17.53
N ASN A 61 31.54 19.99 16.56
CA ASN A 61 30.99 19.41 15.34
C ASN A 61 30.73 17.89 15.40
N TYR A 62 30.92 17.21 16.54
CA TYR A 62 30.81 15.74 16.63
C TYR A 62 29.37 15.18 16.53
N ASN A 63 28.35 16.01 16.30
CA ASN A 63 26.95 15.56 16.19
C ASN A 63 26.07 16.31 15.17
N LEU A 64 26.63 17.17 14.31
CA LEU A 64 25.80 18.07 13.47
C LEU A 64 25.09 17.41 12.27
N ASN A 65 25.32 16.13 12.00
CA ASN A 65 24.70 15.41 10.89
C ASN A 65 24.15 14.02 11.28
N ARG A 66 23.65 13.85 12.52
CA ARG A 66 22.96 12.60 12.87
C ARG A 66 21.72 12.45 11.99
N ARG A 67 21.65 11.32 11.28
CA ARG A 67 20.46 10.92 10.51
C ARG A 67 19.29 10.83 11.49
N THR A 68 18.29 11.68 11.30
CA THR A 68 17.07 11.68 12.10
C THR A 68 16.10 10.67 11.53
N SER A 69 15.42 9.91 12.39
CA SER A 69 14.33 9.05 11.96
C SER A 69 13.20 9.87 11.35
N VAL A 70 12.64 9.38 10.24
CA VAL A 70 11.42 9.92 9.65
C VAL A 70 10.35 8.83 9.68
N SER A 71 9.13 9.21 10.04
CA SER A 71 7.96 8.35 9.95
C SER A 71 6.89 9.11 9.19
N ALA A 72 5.93 8.37 8.67
CA ALA A 72 4.66 8.95 8.28
C ALA A 72 3.53 8.22 9.00
N GLU A 73 2.31 8.64 8.69
CA GLU A 73 1.08 8.19 9.31
C GLU A 73 0.90 6.67 9.13
N SER A 74 0.40 6.00 10.16
CA SER A 74 0.05 4.59 10.07
C SER A 74 -1.22 4.44 9.23
N LEU A 75 -1.13 3.73 8.11
CA LEU A 75 -2.27 3.31 7.32
C LEU A 75 -2.53 1.83 7.61
N ALA A 76 -3.75 1.51 8.01
CA ALA A 76 -4.18 0.14 8.29
C ALA A 76 -5.15 -0.33 7.19
N PRO A 77 -4.64 -0.71 6.01
CA PRO A 77 -5.49 -1.09 4.87
C PRO A 77 -6.41 -2.29 5.16
N ALA A 78 -6.08 -3.11 6.17
CA ALA A 78 -6.88 -4.24 6.63
C ALA A 78 -7.99 -3.92 7.63
N SER A 79 -8.12 -2.66 8.06
CA SER A 79 -9.22 -2.26 8.94
C SER A 79 -10.55 -2.29 8.17
N ALA A 80 -11.63 -2.75 8.82
CA ALA A 80 -12.93 -2.99 8.17
C ALA A 80 -13.49 -1.75 7.44
N ASP A 81 -13.20 -0.55 7.96
CA ASP A 81 -13.64 0.73 7.39
C ASP A 81 -12.88 1.14 6.12
N ASP A 82 -11.66 0.63 5.89
CA ASP A 82 -10.81 0.98 4.74
C ASP A 82 -11.08 0.09 3.50
N SER A 83 -11.91 -0.94 3.63
CA SER A 83 -12.16 -1.94 2.60
C SER A 83 -12.91 -1.47 1.35
N ASN A 84 -13.55 -0.29 1.41
CA ASN A 84 -14.30 0.32 0.30
C ASN A 84 -13.79 1.73 -0.01
N TRP A 85 -12.56 2.05 0.40
CA TRP A 85 -11.96 3.31 0.02
C TRP A 85 -11.80 3.36 -1.50
N LYS A 86 -12.21 4.48 -2.11
CA LYS A 86 -11.99 4.76 -3.53
C LYS A 86 -11.18 6.03 -3.65
N ALA A 87 -10.19 6.01 -4.53
CA ALA A 87 -9.45 7.20 -4.87
C ALA A 87 -10.43 8.31 -5.32
N PRO A 88 -10.34 9.52 -4.74
CA PRO A 88 -11.13 10.65 -5.21
C PRO A 88 -10.95 10.85 -6.71
N GLN A 89 -12.01 11.22 -7.41
CA GLN A 89 -11.95 11.50 -8.84
C GLN A 89 -12.48 12.90 -9.11
N TYR A 90 -11.59 13.76 -9.58
CA TYR A 90 -11.94 15.11 -10.00
C TYR A 90 -12.00 15.19 -11.52
N PRO A 91 -13.06 15.79 -12.09
CA PRO A 91 -13.24 15.88 -13.54
C PRO A 91 -12.10 16.69 -14.18
N LYS A 92 -11.55 16.17 -15.27
CA LYS A 92 -10.48 16.78 -16.06
C LYS A 92 -10.70 16.52 -17.54
N THR A 93 -10.27 17.43 -18.39
CA THR A 93 -10.28 17.21 -19.84
C THR A 93 -9.15 16.26 -20.25
N ALA A 94 -9.27 15.64 -21.43
CA ALA A 94 -8.21 14.78 -21.98
C ALA A 94 -6.87 15.52 -22.10
N ASP A 95 -6.90 16.81 -22.48
CA ASP A 95 -5.70 17.64 -22.62
C ASP A 95 -5.05 17.93 -21.25
N GLN A 96 -5.85 18.18 -20.21
CA GLN A 96 -5.35 18.36 -18.85
C GLN A 96 -4.68 17.09 -18.33
N VAL A 97 -5.29 15.92 -18.55
CA VAL A 97 -4.71 14.63 -18.17
C VAL A 97 -3.38 14.39 -18.89
N SER A 98 -3.30 14.73 -20.18
CA SER A 98 -2.06 14.59 -20.96
C SER A 98 -0.94 15.49 -20.43
N ARG A 99 -1.23 16.77 -20.15
CA ARG A 99 -0.27 17.71 -19.54
C ARG A 99 0.18 17.26 -18.16
N LEU A 100 -0.75 16.82 -17.31
CA LEU A 100 -0.44 16.31 -15.98
C LEU A 100 0.47 15.08 -16.04
N ARG A 101 0.17 14.13 -16.93
CA ARG A 101 0.99 12.94 -17.15
C ARG A 101 2.41 13.33 -17.55
N ALA A 102 2.57 14.28 -18.47
CA ALA A 102 3.89 14.78 -18.86
C ALA A 102 4.62 15.44 -17.68
N ALA A 103 3.93 16.30 -16.91
CA ALA A 103 4.51 17.03 -15.78
C ALA A 103 5.03 16.12 -14.66
N VAL A 104 4.32 15.02 -14.35
CA VAL A 104 4.72 14.08 -13.28
C VAL A 104 5.68 12.99 -13.76
N SER A 105 5.85 12.80 -15.07
CA SER A 105 6.65 11.70 -15.63
C SER A 105 8.13 11.71 -15.21
N HIS A 106 8.69 12.89 -14.95
CA HIS A 106 10.08 13.06 -14.52
C HIS A 106 10.28 12.92 -13.00
N ASN A 107 9.19 12.78 -12.24
CA ASN A 107 9.24 12.68 -10.80
C ASN A 107 9.40 11.21 -10.37
N PHE A 108 10.41 10.93 -9.54
CA PHE A 108 10.77 9.58 -9.11
C PHE A 108 9.64 8.84 -8.38
N LEU A 109 8.69 9.57 -7.79
CA LEU A 109 7.51 9.00 -7.13
C LEU A 109 6.51 8.40 -8.10
N PHE A 110 6.49 8.87 -9.35
CA PHE A 110 5.49 8.51 -10.35
C PHE A 110 6.08 7.62 -11.45
N SER A 111 7.42 7.54 -11.56
CA SER A 111 8.11 6.78 -12.62
C SER A 111 7.96 5.26 -12.51
N HIS A 112 7.54 4.74 -11.35
CA HIS A 112 7.40 3.30 -11.08
C HIS A 112 5.95 2.86 -10.86
N LEU A 113 4.98 3.73 -11.17
CA LEU A 113 3.57 3.39 -11.06
C LEU A 113 3.13 2.57 -12.27
N ASP A 114 2.28 1.57 -12.04
CA ASP A 114 1.57 0.91 -13.13
C ASP A 114 0.49 1.83 -13.74
N ASP A 115 -0.07 1.43 -14.88
CA ASP A 115 -1.04 2.26 -15.63
C ASP A 115 -2.31 2.55 -14.80
N GLU A 116 -2.73 1.62 -13.94
CA GLU A 116 -3.92 1.77 -13.11
C GLU A 116 -3.67 2.76 -11.97
N GLN A 117 -2.56 2.57 -11.24
CA GLN A 117 -2.10 3.49 -10.19
C GLN A 117 -1.89 4.90 -10.75
N SER A 118 -1.24 5.01 -11.90
CA SER A 118 -1.03 6.28 -12.59
C SER A 118 -2.36 6.96 -12.92
N ALA A 119 -3.32 6.23 -13.46
CA ALA A 119 -4.66 6.76 -13.74
C ALA A 119 -5.39 7.21 -12.46
N GLN A 120 -5.32 6.43 -11.38
CA GLN A 120 -5.93 6.77 -10.08
C GLN A 120 -5.32 8.04 -9.48
N VAL A 121 -3.99 8.15 -9.50
CA VAL A 121 -3.25 9.33 -9.02
C VAL A 121 -3.63 10.58 -9.82
N LEU A 122 -3.64 10.48 -11.15
CA LEU A 122 -4.04 11.59 -12.03
C LEU A 122 -5.51 11.98 -11.83
N GLY A 123 -6.37 11.00 -11.55
CA GLY A 123 -7.76 11.19 -11.17
C GLY A 123 -7.92 11.96 -9.86
N ALA A 124 -7.09 11.66 -8.87
CA ALA A 124 -7.12 12.22 -7.51
C ALA A 124 -6.53 13.64 -7.38
N LEU A 125 -5.81 14.13 -8.38
CA LEU A 125 -5.33 15.52 -8.40
C LEU A 125 -6.53 16.50 -8.41
N GLN A 126 -6.61 17.35 -7.39
CA GLN A 126 -7.68 18.35 -7.25
C GLN A 126 -7.22 19.71 -7.77
N GLU A 127 -8.06 20.40 -8.53
CA GLU A 127 -7.78 21.78 -8.95
C GLU A 127 -7.84 22.73 -7.73
N ARG A 128 -6.83 23.58 -7.58
CA ARG A 128 -6.81 24.68 -6.62
C ARG A 128 -6.44 25.97 -7.33
N LYS A 129 -7.34 26.95 -7.26
CA LYS A 129 -7.12 28.30 -7.78
C LYS A 129 -6.37 29.16 -6.77
N VAL A 130 -5.40 29.90 -7.26
CA VAL A 130 -4.64 30.90 -6.50
C VAL A 130 -5.02 32.28 -7.06
N PRO A 131 -5.88 33.05 -6.37
CA PRO A 131 -6.61 34.15 -6.99
C PRO A 131 -5.77 35.40 -7.27
N ALA A 132 -4.60 35.52 -6.65
CA ALA A 132 -3.76 36.72 -6.73
C ALA A 132 -2.28 36.37 -6.61
N LYS A 133 -1.44 37.37 -6.91
CA LYS A 133 -0.01 37.35 -6.57
C LYS A 133 0.21 37.41 -5.05
N ASP A 134 1.43 37.10 -4.64
CA ASP A 134 1.89 37.15 -3.25
C ASP A 134 1.18 36.15 -2.30
N VAL A 135 0.46 35.16 -2.85
CA VAL A 135 -0.18 34.10 -2.06
C VAL A 135 0.84 33.00 -1.77
N ARG A 136 1.06 32.74 -0.49
CA ARG A 136 1.94 31.66 -0.02
C ARG A 136 1.21 30.32 -0.11
N VAL A 137 1.56 29.51 -1.10
CA VAL A 137 1.00 28.16 -1.28
C VAL A 137 1.62 27.18 -0.29
N ILE A 138 2.91 27.35 -0.02
CA ILE A 138 3.68 26.58 0.96
C ILE A 138 4.45 27.57 1.82
N VAL A 139 4.55 27.31 3.12
CA VAL A 139 5.38 28.07 4.06
C VAL A 139 6.45 27.13 4.62
N GLN A 140 7.71 27.58 4.62
CA GLN A 140 8.82 26.81 5.16
C GLN A 140 8.65 26.57 6.66
N GLY A 141 8.88 25.34 7.09
CA GLY A 141 8.73 24.90 8.48
C GLY A 141 7.35 24.32 8.81
N ASP A 142 6.34 24.57 8.00
CA ASP A 142 5.00 24.01 8.20
C ASP A 142 4.97 22.51 7.87
N ALA A 143 3.94 21.82 8.38
CA ALA A 143 3.68 20.43 8.00
C ALA A 143 3.38 20.33 6.49
N GLY A 144 3.94 19.30 5.86
CA GLY A 144 3.76 19.08 4.43
C GLY A 144 2.67 18.06 4.13
N ASP A 145 1.50 18.53 3.70
CA ASP A 145 0.37 17.61 3.45
C ASP A 145 0.12 17.32 1.96
N TYR A 146 0.53 18.23 1.08
CA TYR A 146 0.21 18.19 -0.35
C TYR A 146 1.43 18.26 -1.26
N PHE A 147 1.31 17.62 -2.41
CA PHE A 147 2.13 17.83 -3.60
C PHE A 147 1.38 18.71 -4.60
N TYR A 148 2.09 19.54 -5.35
CA TYR A 148 1.49 20.46 -6.31
C TYR A 148 2.12 20.34 -7.70
N VAL A 149 1.28 20.40 -8.73
CA VAL A 149 1.67 20.52 -10.15
C VAL A 149 1.09 21.81 -10.70
N VAL A 150 1.91 22.61 -11.38
CA VAL A 150 1.48 23.91 -11.91
C VAL A 150 0.75 23.71 -13.24
N GLU A 151 -0.53 24.09 -13.29
CA GLU A 151 -1.33 24.13 -14.52
C GLU A 151 -1.11 25.43 -15.28
N SER A 152 -1.18 26.56 -14.57
CA SER A 152 -1.00 27.90 -15.15
C SER A 152 -0.47 28.89 -14.12
N GLY A 153 0.19 29.93 -14.60
CA GLY A 153 0.85 30.95 -13.79
C GLY A 153 2.24 30.54 -13.30
N ASN A 154 2.87 31.43 -12.53
CA ASN A 154 4.25 31.28 -12.05
C ASN A 154 4.35 31.40 -10.52
N PHE A 155 5.34 30.69 -9.99
CA PHE A 155 5.65 30.65 -8.56
C PHE A 155 7.14 30.86 -8.31
N ASP A 156 7.46 31.57 -7.23
CA ASP A 156 8.82 31.75 -6.74
C ASP A 156 9.04 30.96 -5.45
N ILE A 157 10.20 30.31 -5.35
CA ILE A 157 10.58 29.44 -4.25
C ILE A 157 11.67 30.14 -3.44
N TYR A 158 11.44 30.31 -2.15
CA TYR A 158 12.32 30.99 -1.21
C TYR A 158 12.77 30.02 -0.10
N VAL A 159 14.03 30.13 0.30
CA VAL A 159 14.58 29.35 1.41
C VAL A 159 15.23 30.28 2.41
N SER A 160 14.73 30.25 3.64
CA SER A 160 15.34 30.86 4.81
C SER A 160 16.43 29.96 5.37
N LYS A 161 17.60 30.56 5.66
CA LYS A 161 18.73 29.88 6.29
C LYS A 161 18.44 29.42 7.72
N THR A 162 17.48 30.07 8.39
CA THR A 162 17.09 29.71 9.77
C THR A 162 16.09 28.55 9.82
N GLY A 163 15.64 28.05 8.66
CA GLY A 163 14.70 26.92 8.57
C GLY A 163 13.24 27.29 8.82
N ARG A 164 12.94 28.57 9.10
CA ARG A 164 11.60 29.12 9.31
C ARG A 164 11.49 30.52 8.69
N VAL A 165 10.27 30.96 8.41
CA VAL A 165 10.01 32.33 7.95
C VAL A 165 10.14 33.31 9.12
N GLU A 166 10.97 34.35 8.95
CA GLU A 166 11.18 35.36 9.99
C GLU A 166 10.06 36.40 10.03
N PRO A 167 9.70 36.95 11.20
CA PRO A 167 8.71 38.02 11.31
C PRO A 167 9.26 39.33 10.74
N GLY A 168 8.78 39.77 9.58
CA GLY A 168 9.26 41.03 8.97
C GLY A 168 8.71 41.39 7.57
N GLY A 169 7.75 40.64 7.02
CA GLY A 169 7.22 40.89 5.67
C GLY A 169 7.85 39.97 4.61
N PRO A 170 7.89 40.36 3.32
CA PRO A 170 8.42 39.55 2.23
C PRO A 170 9.90 39.16 2.39
N GLU A 171 10.69 40.00 3.08
CA GLU A 171 12.12 39.78 3.32
C GLU A 171 12.40 38.59 4.26
N GLY A 172 11.45 38.22 5.12
CA GLY A 172 11.60 37.10 6.06
C GLY A 172 11.53 35.71 5.44
N MET A 173 11.26 35.61 4.13
CA MET A 173 11.17 34.32 3.41
C MET A 173 12.55 33.79 3.01
N GLY A 174 13.61 34.60 3.13
CA GLY A 174 14.96 34.26 2.73
C GLY A 174 15.24 34.51 1.26
N SER A 175 16.25 33.82 0.71
CA SER A 175 16.67 34.03 -0.67
C SER A 175 15.82 33.22 -1.64
N LYS A 176 15.46 33.83 -2.78
CA LYS A 176 14.86 33.12 -3.91
C LYS A 176 15.86 32.11 -4.46
N VAL A 177 15.48 30.84 -4.50
CA VAL A 177 16.33 29.72 -4.97
C VAL A 177 15.89 29.17 -6.32
N ALA A 178 14.62 29.32 -6.69
CA ALA A 178 14.06 28.81 -7.93
C ALA A 178 12.74 29.51 -8.31
N SER A 179 12.27 29.26 -9.53
CA SER A 179 10.93 29.57 -10.00
C SER A 179 10.31 28.34 -10.66
N SER A 180 8.99 28.21 -10.56
CA SER A 180 8.20 27.10 -11.10
C SER A 180 7.06 27.63 -11.96
N GLY A 181 7.05 27.24 -13.23
CA GLY A 181 6.00 27.59 -14.20
C GLY A 181 5.16 26.37 -14.62
N PRO A 182 4.29 26.51 -15.62
CA PRO A 182 3.41 25.43 -16.08
C PRO A 182 4.17 24.15 -16.45
N GLY A 183 3.63 23.00 -16.03
CA GLY A 183 4.25 21.69 -16.26
C GLY A 183 5.35 21.32 -15.27
N THR A 184 5.67 22.18 -14.30
CA THR A 184 6.58 21.87 -13.20
C THR A 184 5.81 21.47 -11.93
N SER A 185 6.50 20.88 -10.96
CA SER A 185 5.90 20.46 -9.70
C SER A 185 6.77 20.82 -8.49
N PHE A 186 6.15 20.94 -7.32
CA PHE A 186 6.86 21.19 -6.06
C PHE A 186 6.17 20.51 -4.86
N GLY A 187 6.95 20.30 -3.80
CA GLY A 187 6.44 19.72 -2.55
C GLY A 187 6.30 18.20 -2.55
N GLU A 188 6.96 17.48 -3.47
CA GLU A 188 6.88 16.01 -3.62
C GLU A 188 7.29 15.22 -2.37
N LEU A 189 8.28 15.71 -1.61
CA LEU A 189 8.75 15.05 -0.39
C LEU A 189 7.65 14.91 0.68
N ALA A 190 6.64 15.78 0.63
CA ALA A 190 5.47 15.68 1.50
C ALA A 190 4.62 14.44 1.23
N LEU A 191 4.76 13.76 0.10
CA LEU A 191 4.07 12.51 -0.18
C LEU A 191 4.75 11.29 0.48
N MET A 192 6.03 11.41 0.84
CA MET A 192 6.81 10.27 1.36
C MET A 192 6.80 10.19 2.89
N TYR A 193 7.09 11.30 3.57
CA TYR A 193 7.27 11.31 5.02
C TYR A 193 6.73 12.58 5.65
N ASN A 194 6.42 12.53 6.96
CA ASN A 194 6.01 13.70 7.70
C ASN A 194 7.23 14.57 8.01
N ALA A 195 7.57 15.43 7.06
CA ALA A 195 8.72 16.30 7.10
C ALA A 195 8.26 17.76 6.96
N PRO A 196 8.84 18.69 7.75
CA PRO A 196 8.62 20.11 7.57
C PRO A 196 8.96 20.57 6.16
N ARG A 197 8.20 21.53 5.64
CA ARG A 197 8.47 22.16 4.34
C ARG A 197 9.85 22.81 4.33
N ALA A 198 10.67 22.46 3.35
CA ALA A 198 12.04 22.97 3.22
C ALA A 198 12.13 24.38 2.61
N ALA A 199 11.05 24.86 2.00
CA ALA A 199 11.00 26.14 1.30
C ALA A 199 9.59 26.76 1.36
N THR A 200 9.52 28.07 1.18
CA THR A 200 8.27 28.82 0.99
C THR A 200 8.02 28.99 -0.50
N VAL A 201 6.78 28.77 -0.97
CA VAL A 201 6.40 28.91 -2.38
C VAL A 201 5.31 29.96 -2.51
N VAL A 202 5.52 30.96 -3.34
CA VAL A 202 4.66 32.15 -3.47
C VAL A 202 4.25 32.37 -4.91
N SER A 203 2.98 32.67 -5.16
CA SER A 203 2.51 33.03 -6.51
C SER A 203 3.02 34.40 -6.94
N THR A 204 3.41 34.53 -8.21
CA THR A 204 3.75 35.84 -8.79
C THR A 204 2.57 36.49 -9.50
N GLU A 205 1.52 35.71 -9.77
CA GLU A 205 0.31 36.10 -10.50
C GLU A 205 -0.87 35.18 -10.16
N PRO A 206 -2.12 35.51 -10.55
CA PRO A 206 -3.24 34.58 -10.47
C PRO A 206 -2.91 33.27 -11.21
N SER A 207 -3.01 32.15 -10.51
CA SER A 207 -2.45 30.87 -10.95
C SER A 207 -3.41 29.71 -10.66
N VAL A 208 -3.18 28.56 -11.30
CA VAL A 208 -3.91 27.33 -11.03
C VAL A 208 -2.90 26.21 -10.81
N VAL A 209 -3.10 25.46 -9.73
CA VAL A 209 -2.30 24.27 -9.41
C VAL A 209 -3.21 23.06 -9.22
N TRP A 210 -2.70 21.89 -9.53
CA TRP A 210 -3.26 20.63 -9.11
C TRP A 210 -2.62 20.20 -7.81
N GLN A 211 -3.41 19.80 -6.82
CA GLN A 211 -2.91 19.33 -5.53
C GLN A 211 -3.29 17.87 -5.27
N LEU A 212 -2.38 17.12 -4.67
CA LEU A 212 -2.60 15.75 -4.22
C LEU A 212 -2.15 15.61 -2.77
N ASP A 213 -3.02 15.12 -1.89
CA ASP A 213 -2.64 14.88 -0.51
C ASP A 213 -1.87 13.56 -0.36
N ARG A 214 -1.01 13.52 0.64
CA ARG A 214 -0.19 12.36 0.98
C ARG A 214 -0.99 11.10 1.25
N ILE A 215 -2.08 11.20 2.01
CA ILE A 215 -2.84 10.03 2.46
C ILE A 215 -3.44 9.33 1.23
N THR A 216 -4.05 10.11 0.34
CA THR A 216 -4.58 9.62 -0.94
C THR A 216 -3.49 8.98 -1.79
N PHE A 217 -2.34 9.63 -1.97
CA PHE A 217 -1.22 9.07 -2.74
C PHE A 217 -0.77 7.72 -2.15
N ARG A 218 -0.49 7.67 -0.84
CA ARG A 218 -0.04 6.44 -0.17
C ARG A 218 -1.10 5.33 -0.20
N ARG A 219 -2.38 5.68 -0.06
CA ARG A 219 -3.48 4.72 -0.19
C ARG A 219 -3.48 4.11 -1.59
N ILE A 220 -3.42 4.91 -2.67
CA ILE A 220 -3.35 4.39 -4.05
C ILE A 220 -2.19 3.38 -4.22
N LEU A 221 -1.01 3.68 -3.67
CA LEU A 221 0.13 2.76 -3.75
C LEU A 221 -0.12 1.46 -2.98
N MET A 222 -0.66 1.56 -1.77
CA MET A 222 -0.89 0.42 -0.88
C MET A 222 -2.08 -0.45 -1.33
N ASP A 223 -3.08 0.15 -1.96
CA ASP A 223 -4.36 -0.48 -2.30
C ASP A 223 -4.16 -1.60 -3.32
N SER A 224 -3.32 -1.40 -4.33
CA SER A 224 -3.06 -2.41 -5.37
C SER A 224 -2.49 -3.73 -4.83
N ALA A 225 -1.57 -3.67 -3.85
CA ALA A 225 -0.96 -4.86 -3.25
C ALA A 225 -1.90 -5.51 -2.22
N PHE A 226 -2.60 -4.68 -1.42
CA PHE A 226 -3.53 -5.18 -0.42
C PHE A 226 -4.78 -5.80 -1.05
N GLN A 227 -5.38 -5.14 -2.05
CA GLN A 227 -6.51 -5.67 -2.80
C GLN A 227 -6.14 -6.95 -3.54
N ARG A 228 -4.95 -7.01 -4.15
CA ARG A 228 -4.46 -8.24 -4.79
C ARG A 228 -4.32 -9.37 -3.79
N ARG A 229 -3.71 -9.11 -2.63
CA ARG A 229 -3.60 -10.10 -1.54
C ARG A 229 -4.98 -10.58 -1.07
N ARG A 230 -5.90 -9.65 -0.82
CA ARG A 230 -7.27 -9.97 -0.34
C ARG A 230 -8.08 -10.74 -1.39
N MET A 231 -8.00 -10.33 -2.66
CA MET A 231 -8.63 -11.01 -3.77
C MET A 231 -8.12 -12.45 -3.89
N TYR A 232 -6.80 -12.64 -3.78
CA TYR A 232 -6.23 -13.99 -3.74
C TYR A 232 -6.62 -14.76 -2.48
N GLU A 233 -6.58 -14.17 -1.29
CA GLU A 233 -7.00 -14.86 -0.07
C GLU A 233 -8.45 -15.35 -0.15
N SER A 234 -9.37 -14.52 -0.63
CA SER A 234 -10.77 -14.91 -0.87
C SER A 234 -10.89 -15.97 -1.95
N PHE A 235 -10.14 -15.86 -3.05
CA PHE A 235 -10.13 -16.88 -4.10
C PHE A 235 -9.57 -18.22 -3.61
N LEU A 236 -8.44 -18.22 -2.90
CA LEU A 236 -7.78 -19.43 -2.38
C LEU A 236 -8.61 -20.11 -1.29
N GLU A 237 -9.50 -19.38 -0.61
CA GLU A 237 -10.48 -19.95 0.31
C GLU A 237 -11.57 -20.75 -0.42
N GLU A 238 -11.91 -20.36 -1.66
CA GLU A 238 -12.86 -21.10 -2.50
C GLU A 238 -12.24 -22.35 -3.17
N VAL A 239 -10.90 -22.44 -3.25
CA VAL A 239 -10.19 -23.54 -3.91
C VAL A 239 -10.24 -24.81 -3.03
N PRO A 240 -10.93 -25.88 -3.46
CA PRO A 240 -11.12 -27.08 -2.63
C PRO A 240 -9.80 -27.74 -2.20
N LEU A 241 -8.80 -27.74 -3.09
CA LEU A 241 -7.46 -28.27 -2.84
C LEU A 241 -6.77 -27.63 -1.62
N LEU A 242 -7.06 -26.35 -1.36
CA LEU A 242 -6.39 -25.53 -0.34
C LEU A 242 -7.22 -25.39 0.95
N SER A 243 -8.39 -26.03 1.02
CA SER A 243 -9.29 -25.98 2.17
C SER A 243 -8.66 -26.45 3.48
N GLY A 244 -7.66 -27.35 3.41
CA GLY A 244 -6.92 -27.85 4.57
C GLY A 244 -5.82 -26.91 5.09
N LEU A 245 -5.52 -25.81 4.41
CA LEU A 245 -4.48 -24.86 4.81
C LEU A 245 -4.99 -23.85 5.81
N THR A 246 -4.15 -23.45 6.76
CA THR A 246 -4.43 -22.35 7.68
C THR A 246 -4.48 -21.00 6.93
N PRO A 247 -5.15 -19.97 7.49
CA PRO A 247 -5.15 -18.64 6.89
C PRO A 247 -3.73 -18.07 6.66
N TYR A 248 -2.80 -18.34 7.59
CA TYR A 248 -1.41 -17.90 7.47
C TYR A 248 -0.69 -18.57 6.29
N GLU A 249 -0.88 -19.88 6.09
CA GLU A 249 -0.30 -20.60 4.95
C GLU A 249 -0.89 -20.12 3.62
N ARG A 250 -2.22 -19.93 3.53
CA ARG A 250 -2.87 -19.35 2.34
C ARG A 250 -2.35 -17.95 2.02
N SER A 251 -2.13 -17.14 3.05
CA SER A 251 -1.60 -15.78 2.91
C SER A 251 -0.17 -15.77 2.34
N LYS A 252 0.67 -16.76 2.68
CA LYS A 252 1.99 -16.94 2.06
C LYS A 252 1.91 -17.34 0.59
N ILE A 253 0.93 -18.16 0.22
CA ILE A 253 0.69 -18.52 -1.18
C ILE A 253 0.22 -17.29 -1.95
N ALA A 254 -0.76 -16.54 -1.43
CA ALA A 254 -1.27 -15.31 -2.04
C ALA A 254 -0.15 -14.30 -2.37
N ASP A 255 0.85 -14.17 -1.49
CA ASP A 255 2.01 -13.29 -1.72
C ASP A 255 2.94 -13.73 -2.85
N ALA A 256 2.93 -15.02 -3.21
CA ALA A 256 3.80 -15.61 -4.21
C ALA A 256 3.11 -15.82 -5.57
N LEU A 257 1.81 -15.53 -5.70
CA LEU A 257 1.04 -15.75 -6.91
C LEU A 257 1.19 -14.61 -7.93
N GLU A 258 1.40 -15.00 -9.18
CA GLU A 258 1.42 -14.09 -10.33
C GLU A 258 0.20 -14.33 -11.23
N THR A 259 -0.48 -13.25 -11.62
CA THR A 259 -1.62 -13.33 -12.55
C THR A 259 -1.13 -13.39 -14.00
N HIS A 260 -1.66 -14.33 -14.78
CA HIS A 260 -1.56 -14.32 -16.25
C HIS A 260 -2.95 -14.42 -16.90
N LYS A 261 -3.10 -13.78 -18.05
CA LYS A 261 -4.31 -13.82 -18.87
C LYS A 261 -3.99 -14.45 -20.22
N TYR A 262 -4.87 -15.33 -20.69
CA TYR A 262 -4.75 -15.95 -22.01
C TYR A 262 -6.07 -15.79 -22.78
N PRO A 263 -6.02 -15.35 -24.05
CA PRO A 263 -7.19 -15.37 -24.93
C PRO A 263 -7.74 -16.78 -25.11
N ALA A 264 -8.98 -16.90 -25.59
CA ALA A 264 -9.55 -18.19 -25.99
C ALA A 264 -8.69 -18.89 -27.07
N ASN A 265 -8.71 -20.22 -27.06
CA ASN A 265 -7.97 -21.10 -27.98
C ASN A 265 -6.43 -20.94 -27.89
N THR A 266 -5.92 -20.55 -26.73
CA THR A 266 -4.48 -20.42 -26.47
C THR A 266 -3.96 -21.66 -25.75
N THR A 267 -2.82 -22.19 -26.20
CA THR A 267 -2.12 -23.27 -25.48
C THR A 267 -1.36 -22.67 -24.30
N ILE A 268 -1.77 -23.01 -23.07
CA ILE A 268 -1.17 -22.54 -21.82
C ILE A 268 0.00 -23.45 -21.42
N ILE A 269 -0.21 -24.76 -21.54
CA ILE A 269 0.81 -25.79 -21.32
C ILE A 269 0.87 -26.65 -22.57
N LYS A 270 2.07 -27.00 -23.00
CA LYS A 270 2.28 -27.95 -24.09
C LYS A 270 2.86 -29.26 -23.57
N GLU A 271 2.31 -30.37 -24.04
CA GLU A 271 2.80 -31.71 -23.70
C GLU A 271 4.26 -31.89 -24.14
N GLY A 272 5.06 -32.45 -23.24
CA GLY A 272 6.49 -32.73 -23.44
C GLY A 272 7.43 -31.58 -23.06
N ASP A 273 6.90 -30.38 -22.79
CA ASP A 273 7.71 -29.27 -22.30
C ASP A 273 8.14 -29.53 -20.84
N VAL A 274 9.22 -28.89 -20.41
CA VAL A 274 9.64 -28.91 -18.99
C VAL A 274 8.64 -28.08 -18.19
N GLY A 275 8.15 -28.64 -17.07
CA GLY A 275 7.24 -27.92 -16.18
C GLY A 275 7.98 -27.13 -15.10
N ASP A 276 7.76 -25.82 -15.08
CA ASP A 276 8.35 -24.86 -14.14
C ASP A 276 7.30 -24.08 -13.31
N LYS A 277 6.04 -24.14 -13.71
CA LYS A 277 4.91 -23.43 -13.09
C LYS A 277 3.72 -24.33 -12.79
N PHE A 278 3.04 -24.00 -11.70
CA PHE A 278 1.72 -24.51 -11.31
C PHE A 278 0.66 -23.44 -11.58
N TYR A 279 -0.56 -23.84 -11.92
CA TYR A 279 -1.64 -22.95 -12.34
C TYR A 279 -2.93 -23.24 -11.56
N ILE A 280 -3.62 -22.18 -11.13
CA ILE A 280 -4.97 -22.23 -10.57
C ILE A 280 -5.87 -21.31 -11.42
N LEU A 281 -7.02 -21.81 -11.86
CA LEU A 281 -7.92 -21.07 -12.74
C LEU A 281 -8.79 -20.10 -11.93
N GLU A 282 -8.57 -18.79 -12.12
CA GLU A 282 -9.36 -17.74 -11.45
C GLU A 282 -10.70 -17.49 -12.16
N SER A 283 -10.69 -17.53 -13.50
CA SER A 283 -11.88 -17.36 -14.33
C SER A 283 -11.69 -17.95 -15.72
N GLY A 284 -12.82 -18.24 -16.38
CA GLY A 284 -12.86 -18.87 -17.69
C GLY A 284 -12.82 -20.40 -17.60
N GLU A 285 -12.52 -21.03 -18.72
CA GLU A 285 -12.53 -22.48 -18.89
C GLU A 285 -11.31 -22.94 -19.70
N ALA A 286 -10.77 -24.10 -19.34
CA ALA A 286 -9.67 -24.74 -20.05
C ALA A 286 -9.89 -26.24 -20.16
N ALA A 287 -9.18 -26.90 -21.08
CA ALA A 287 -9.26 -28.34 -21.27
C ALA A 287 -7.86 -28.93 -21.51
N ALA A 288 -7.62 -30.11 -20.92
CA ALA A 288 -6.42 -30.89 -21.15
C ALA A 288 -6.62 -31.88 -22.29
N HIS A 289 -5.68 -31.92 -23.23
CA HIS A 289 -5.64 -32.83 -24.37
C HIS A 289 -4.30 -33.54 -24.43
N LYS A 290 -4.32 -34.83 -24.80
CA LYS A 290 -3.12 -35.63 -25.02
C LYS A 290 -2.85 -35.71 -26.51
N ARG A 291 -1.57 -35.71 -26.90
CA ARG A 291 -1.14 -35.81 -28.29
C ARG A 291 -1.75 -37.05 -28.94
N GLY A 292 -2.44 -36.85 -30.06
CA GLY A 292 -3.15 -37.92 -30.79
C GLY A 292 -4.56 -38.22 -30.29
N GLN A 293 -5.06 -37.49 -29.27
CA GLN A 293 -6.44 -37.57 -28.77
C GLN A 293 -7.00 -36.16 -28.56
N GLU A 294 -6.99 -35.33 -29.61
CA GLU A 294 -7.46 -33.94 -29.53
C GLU A 294 -9.00 -33.83 -29.51
N ASP A 295 -9.71 -34.78 -30.12
CA ASP A 295 -11.18 -34.76 -30.21
C ASP A 295 -11.90 -35.00 -28.87
N LYS A 296 -11.18 -35.49 -27.84
CA LYS A 296 -11.75 -35.78 -26.52
C LYS A 296 -10.87 -35.22 -25.41
N PRO A 297 -11.35 -34.24 -24.62
CA PRO A 297 -10.59 -33.72 -23.49
C PRO A 297 -10.42 -34.80 -22.41
N LEU A 298 -9.20 -34.90 -21.86
CA LEU A 298 -8.92 -35.77 -20.72
C LEU A 298 -9.56 -35.22 -19.45
N LYS A 299 -9.56 -33.90 -19.31
CA LYS A 299 -10.13 -33.17 -18.17
C LYS A 299 -10.49 -31.76 -18.62
N THR A 300 -11.61 -31.26 -18.13
CA THR A 300 -12.03 -29.86 -18.25
C THR A 300 -11.81 -29.17 -16.91
N TYR A 301 -11.48 -27.89 -16.96
CA TYR A 301 -11.16 -27.07 -15.80
C TYR A 301 -12.05 -25.83 -15.77
N GLY A 302 -12.66 -25.56 -14.63
CA GLY A 302 -13.41 -24.35 -14.31
C GLY A 302 -12.76 -23.57 -13.17
N LYS A 303 -13.42 -22.49 -12.73
CA LYS A 303 -12.93 -21.65 -11.64
C LYS A 303 -12.62 -22.48 -10.39
N GLY A 304 -11.43 -22.29 -9.83
CA GLY A 304 -10.95 -22.97 -8.63
C GLY A 304 -10.22 -24.29 -8.93
N ASP A 305 -10.32 -24.82 -10.15
CA ASP A 305 -9.53 -25.96 -10.56
C ASP A 305 -8.06 -25.59 -10.81
N TYR A 306 -7.19 -26.58 -10.81
CA TYR A 306 -5.75 -26.42 -10.99
C TYR A 306 -5.19 -27.40 -12.02
N PHE A 307 -4.02 -27.07 -12.55
CA PHE A 307 -3.28 -27.93 -13.47
C PHE A 307 -1.77 -27.63 -13.47
N GLY A 308 -1.00 -28.57 -14.03
CA GLY A 308 0.46 -28.45 -14.17
C GLY A 308 1.25 -28.91 -12.95
N GLU A 309 0.59 -29.47 -11.94
CA GLU A 309 1.19 -30.05 -10.74
C GLU A 309 2.08 -31.26 -11.04
N LEU A 310 1.68 -32.13 -11.98
CA LEU A 310 2.36 -33.42 -12.20
C LEU A 310 3.84 -33.27 -12.56
N ALA A 311 4.16 -32.29 -13.40
CA ALA A 311 5.54 -32.03 -13.82
C ALA A 311 6.43 -31.54 -12.65
N LEU A 312 5.82 -30.85 -11.67
CA LEU A 312 6.53 -30.36 -10.48
C LEU A 312 6.66 -31.43 -9.40
N LEU A 313 5.69 -32.34 -9.32
CA LEU A 313 5.65 -33.44 -8.36
C LEU A 313 6.56 -34.60 -8.70
N ASP A 314 6.65 -34.95 -9.99
CA ASP A 314 7.38 -36.13 -10.45
C ASP A 314 8.70 -35.78 -11.16
N ASP A 315 9.00 -34.49 -11.32
CA ASP A 315 10.16 -33.98 -12.08
C ASP A 315 10.22 -34.55 -13.52
N LYS A 316 9.05 -34.66 -14.14
CA LYS A 316 8.86 -35.18 -15.51
C LYS A 316 8.34 -34.07 -16.43
N PRO A 317 8.51 -34.21 -17.76
CA PRO A 317 7.87 -33.32 -18.72
C PRO A 317 6.34 -33.29 -18.57
N ARG A 318 5.71 -32.23 -19.08
CA ARG A 318 4.25 -32.04 -19.05
C ARG A 318 3.55 -33.24 -19.72
N ALA A 319 2.63 -33.87 -18.98
CA ALA A 319 1.95 -35.10 -19.41
C ALA A 319 0.85 -34.89 -20.46
N ALA A 320 0.31 -33.68 -20.57
CA ALA A 320 -0.72 -33.29 -21.52
C ALA A 320 -0.60 -31.79 -21.83
N SER A 321 -1.20 -31.37 -22.95
CA SER A 321 -1.35 -29.96 -23.28
C SER A 321 -2.61 -29.41 -22.62
N VAL A 322 -2.59 -28.16 -22.17
CA VAL A 322 -3.77 -27.46 -21.63
C VAL A 322 -4.05 -26.25 -22.50
N THR A 323 -5.26 -26.17 -23.03
CA THR A 323 -5.72 -25.11 -23.93
C THR A 323 -6.91 -24.38 -23.32
N SER A 324 -6.94 -23.05 -23.40
CA SER A 324 -8.09 -22.25 -23.00
C SER A 324 -9.26 -22.42 -23.98
N THR A 325 -10.46 -22.66 -23.48
CA THR A 325 -11.70 -22.72 -24.29
C THR A 325 -12.43 -21.38 -24.31
N SER A 326 -12.16 -20.51 -23.34
CA SER A 326 -12.61 -19.12 -23.27
C SER A 326 -11.44 -18.18 -22.91
N GLU A 327 -11.69 -16.88 -22.74
CA GLU A 327 -10.69 -16.00 -22.13
C GLU A 327 -10.48 -16.43 -20.67
N VAL A 328 -9.24 -16.79 -20.33
CA VAL A 328 -8.90 -17.31 -19.00
C VAL A 328 -7.98 -16.38 -18.26
N LYS A 329 -8.17 -16.32 -16.94
CA LYS A 329 -7.26 -15.72 -15.99
C LYS A 329 -6.78 -16.81 -15.04
N VAL A 330 -5.47 -16.91 -14.86
CA VAL A 330 -4.84 -17.92 -13.99
C VAL A 330 -3.91 -17.25 -13.00
N ALA A 331 -3.92 -17.78 -11.77
CA ALA A 331 -2.90 -17.52 -10.77
C ALA A 331 -1.80 -18.57 -10.94
N THR A 332 -0.55 -18.14 -10.99
CA THR A 332 0.59 -19.03 -11.21
C THR A 332 1.59 -18.99 -10.07
N LEU A 333 2.17 -20.15 -9.78
CA LEU A 333 3.20 -20.33 -8.76
C LEU A 333 4.39 -21.04 -9.38
N GLY A 334 5.59 -20.47 -9.26
CA GLY A 334 6.82 -21.11 -9.74
C GLY A 334 7.18 -22.38 -8.96
N LYS A 335 8.02 -23.24 -9.54
CA LYS A 335 8.47 -24.53 -8.97
C LYS A 335 8.95 -24.41 -7.52
N ASP A 336 9.82 -23.43 -7.23
CA ASP A 336 10.36 -23.22 -5.88
C ASP A 336 9.27 -22.82 -4.88
N GLY A 337 8.35 -21.95 -5.31
CA GLY A 337 7.19 -21.56 -4.52
C GLY A 337 6.25 -22.74 -4.26
N PHE A 338 6.00 -23.56 -5.28
CA PHE A 338 5.17 -24.76 -5.19
C PHE A 338 5.73 -25.75 -4.16
N GLN A 339 7.01 -26.11 -4.27
CA GLN A 339 7.65 -27.08 -3.37
C GLN A 339 7.68 -26.58 -1.92
N ARG A 340 7.91 -25.28 -1.72
CA ARG A 340 8.01 -24.69 -0.38
C ARG A 340 6.65 -24.45 0.28
N LEU A 341 5.64 -24.06 -0.48
CA LEU A 341 4.36 -23.55 0.05
C LEU A 341 3.21 -24.57 -0.05
N LEU A 342 3.25 -25.52 -0.98
CA LEU A 342 2.18 -26.50 -1.20
C LEU A 342 2.51 -27.91 -0.71
N GLY A 343 3.62 -28.10 -0.01
CA GLY A 343 3.96 -29.36 0.64
C GLY A 343 2.82 -29.99 1.48
N PRO A 344 2.03 -29.22 2.26
CA PRO A 344 0.93 -29.80 3.03
C PRO A 344 -0.19 -30.44 2.19
N VAL A 345 -0.40 -29.99 0.95
CA VAL A 345 -1.47 -30.46 0.06
C VAL A 345 -0.96 -31.39 -1.05
N GLU A 346 0.35 -31.65 -1.08
CA GLU A 346 0.99 -32.53 -2.07
C GLU A 346 0.32 -33.92 -2.12
N GLY A 347 0.00 -34.49 -0.96
CA GLY A 347 -0.65 -35.80 -0.86
C GLY A 347 -2.04 -35.86 -1.50
N ILE A 348 -2.77 -34.74 -1.56
CA ILE A 348 -4.07 -34.64 -2.23
C ILE A 348 -3.87 -34.64 -3.74
N MET A 349 -2.94 -33.81 -4.23
CA MET A 349 -2.62 -33.71 -5.66
C MET A 349 -2.19 -35.06 -6.25
N ARG A 350 -1.40 -35.85 -5.52
CA ARG A 350 -0.94 -37.17 -5.99
C ARG A 350 -2.05 -38.21 -6.11
N ARG A 351 -3.18 -38.04 -5.40
CA ARG A 351 -4.35 -38.93 -5.46
C ARG A 351 -5.27 -38.59 -6.64
N ASP A 352 -5.37 -37.32 -6.97
CA ASP A 352 -6.25 -36.80 -8.04
C ASP A 352 -5.62 -36.84 -9.44
N ASP A 353 -4.46 -37.50 -9.57
CA ASP A 353 -3.70 -37.64 -10.81
C ASP A 353 -4.50 -38.41 -11.90
N PRO A 354 -4.98 -37.71 -12.95
CA PRO A 354 -5.83 -38.32 -13.97
C PRO A 354 -5.07 -39.34 -14.84
N SER A 355 -3.74 -39.34 -14.85
CA SER A 355 -2.95 -40.32 -15.59
C SER A 355 -3.04 -41.72 -14.98
N LYS A 356 -3.29 -41.83 -13.67
CA LYS A 356 -3.40 -43.11 -12.96
C LYS A 356 -4.79 -43.73 -13.09
N THR A 357 -5.84 -42.91 -13.16
CA THR A 357 -7.22 -43.39 -13.29
C THR A 357 -7.47 -44.04 -14.66
N ALA A 358 -6.82 -43.54 -15.71
CA ALA A 358 -6.91 -44.12 -17.05
C ALA A 358 -6.27 -45.52 -17.17
N GLY A 359 -5.25 -45.82 -16.35
CA GLY A 359 -4.51 -47.09 -16.42
C GLY A 359 -5.23 -48.29 -15.78
N HIS A 360 -6.29 -48.08 -14.98
CA HIS A 360 -6.96 -49.18 -14.27
C HIS A 360 -8.09 -49.86 -15.08
N LEU A 361 -8.48 -49.29 -16.22
CA LEU A 361 -9.54 -49.84 -17.09
C LEU A 361 -9.02 -50.82 -18.15
N GLU A 362 -7.71 -50.91 -18.39
CA GLU A 362 -7.14 -51.83 -19.40
C GLU A 362 -6.66 -53.18 -18.83
N THR A 363 -6.60 -53.37 -17.51
CA THR A 363 -6.09 -54.61 -16.90
C THR A 363 -7.15 -55.65 -16.50
N SER A 364 -8.43 -55.47 -16.87
CA SER A 364 -9.50 -56.45 -16.57
C SER A 364 -9.88 -57.37 -17.74
N ALA A 365 -9.14 -57.33 -18.86
CA ALA A 365 -9.31 -58.32 -19.92
C ALA A 365 -8.65 -59.65 -19.50
N ASP A 366 -9.47 -60.52 -18.91
CA ASP A 366 -9.19 -61.90 -18.54
C ASP A 366 -8.63 -62.70 -19.75
N PRO A 367 -7.38 -63.21 -19.73
CA PRO A 367 -6.77 -63.90 -20.85
C PRO A 367 -7.01 -65.43 -20.83
N LEU A 368 -8.15 -65.90 -20.30
CA LEU A 368 -8.55 -67.30 -20.41
C LEU A 368 -10.00 -67.45 -20.89
N ARG A 369 -10.18 -67.28 -22.21
CA ARG A 369 -11.21 -68.00 -22.97
C ARG A 369 -10.74 -68.37 -24.36
#